data_AF-A0A0D5MAB7-F1
#
_entry.id   AF-A0A0D5MAB7-F1
#
_cell.length_a   1.000
_cell.length_b   1.000
_cell.length_c   1.000
_cell.angle_alpha   90.00
_cell.angle_beta   90.00
_cell.angle_gamma   90.00
#
_symmetry.space_group_name_H-M   'P 1'
#
loop_
_entity.id
_entity.type
_entity.pdbx_description
1 polymer ?
#
loop_
_entity_poly.entity_id
_entity_poly.type
_entity_poly.pdbx_seq_one_letter_code
_entity_poly.pdbx_strand_id
1 'polypeptide(L)' 'MASKKLVRLAQAAAKACAKAQADQSEWVEAFRAEYGHDDISDTLVEAIDYAGGPDTLTASFIEEHSGKGNS' A
#
# COMPACT_ATOMS: atom_id res chain seq x y z
N MET A 1 5.25 -7.50 -36.40
CA MET A 1 6.14 -6.75 -35.50
C MET A 1 5.29 -5.93 -34.55
N ALA A 2 5.53 -5.99 -33.23
CA ALA A 2 4.81 -5.17 -32.27
C ALA A 2 5.06 -3.67 -32.53
N SER A 3 4.02 -2.85 -32.46
CA SER A 3 4.15 -1.39 -32.64
C SER A 3 5.11 -0.82 -31.59
N LYS A 4 6.12 -0.05 -32.03
CA LYS A 4 7.08 0.63 -31.13
C LYS A 4 6.37 1.46 -30.04
N LYS A 5 5.20 2.01 -30.35
CA LYS A 5 4.36 2.75 -29.38
C LYS A 5 3.81 1.80 -28.30
N LEU A 6 3.28 0.65 -28.69
CA LEU A 6 2.76 -0.35 -27.74
C LEU A 6 3.87 -0.90 -26.83
N VAL A 7 5.06 -1.15 -27.37
CA VAL A 7 6.21 -1.62 -26.57
C VAL A 7 6.61 -0.59 -25.52
N ARG A 8 6.68 0.70 -25.88
CA ARG A 8 7.01 1.78 -24.93
C ARG A 8 5.93 1.93 -23.84
N LEU A 9 4.65 1.84 -24.21
CA LEU A 9 3.56 1.90 -23.25
C LEU A 9 3.61 0.72 -22.27
N ALA A 10 3.89 -0.50 -22.76
CA ALA A 10 4.05 -1.67 -21.92
C ALA A 10 5.23 -1.53 -20.93
N GLN A 11 6.37 -1.00 -21.40
CA GLN A 11 7.53 -0.74 -20.52
C GLN A 11 7.22 0.33 -19.46
N ALA A 12 6.51 1.39 -19.83
CA ALA A 12 6.09 2.42 -18.88
C ALA A 12 5.14 1.87 -17.82
N ALA A 13 4.16 1.06 -18.23
CA ALA A 13 3.23 0.38 -17.33
C ALA A 13 3.98 -0.58 -16.38
N ALA A 14 4.89 -1.41 -16.91
CA ALA A 14 5.70 -2.31 -16.09
C ALA A 14 6.55 -1.57 -15.05
N LYS A 15 7.15 -0.44 -15.44
CA LYS A 15 7.91 0.42 -14.51
C LYS A 15 7.02 1.05 -13.45
N ALA A 16 5.82 1.50 -13.80
CA ALA A 16 4.86 2.06 -12.86
C ALA A 16 4.40 0.99 -11.85
N CYS A 17 4.10 -0.23 -12.30
CA CYS A 17 3.77 -1.35 -11.42
C CYS A 17 4.94 -1.69 -10.47
N ALA A 18 6.17 -1.77 -10.98
CA ALA A 18 7.33 -2.06 -10.14
C ALA A 18 7.56 -0.97 -9.08
N LYS A 19 7.33 0.31 -9.43
CA LYS A 19 7.38 1.41 -8.46
C LYS A 19 6.27 1.28 -7.40
N ALA A 20 5.02 1.01 -7.81
CA ALA A 20 3.92 0.86 -6.86
C ALA A 20 4.15 -0.30 -5.87
N GLN A 21 4.71 -1.41 -6.35
CA GLN A 21 5.09 -2.55 -5.49
C GLN A 21 6.20 -2.19 -4.50
N ALA A 22 7.19 -1.42 -4.93
CA ALA A 22 8.26 -0.94 -4.05
C ALA A 22 7.71 0.02 -2.98
N ASP A 23 6.89 0.99 -3.38
CA ASP A 23 6.26 1.96 -2.46
C ASP A 23 5.35 1.22 -1.45
N GLN A 24 4.60 0.21 -1.88
CA GLN A 24 3.80 -0.64 -0.98
C GLN A 24 4.68 -1.41 0.01
N SER A 25 5.83 -1.94 -0.44
CA SER A 25 6.75 -2.67 0.44
C SER A 25 7.36 -1.74 1.50
N GLU A 26 7.76 -0.53 1.11
CA GLU A 26 8.29 0.49 2.03
C GLU A 26 7.25 0.88 3.09
N TRP A 27 5.99 1.03 2.70
CA TRP A 27 4.89 1.29 3.63
C TRP A 27 4.69 0.14 4.62
N VAL A 28 4.65 -1.11 4.15
CA VAL A 28 4.49 -2.29 5.01
C VAL A 28 5.66 -2.44 5.98
N GLU A 29 6.89 -2.17 5.53
CA GLU A 29 8.07 -2.19 6.39
C GLU A 29 8.04 -1.09 7.46
N ALA A 30 7.65 0.13 7.09
CA ALA A 30 7.48 1.23 8.03
C ALA A 30 6.38 0.91 9.06
N PHE A 31 5.25 0.36 8.59
CA PHE A 31 4.15 -0.07 9.44
C PHE A 31 4.61 -1.13 10.45
N ARG A 32 5.34 -2.16 9.98
CA ARG A 32 5.91 -3.19 10.85
C ARG A 32 6.93 -2.63 11.85
N ALA A 33 7.73 -1.64 11.47
CA ALA A 33 8.68 -1.01 12.37
C ALA A 33 7.99 -0.24 13.50
N GLU A 34 6.82 0.36 13.24
CA GLU A 34 6.04 1.13 14.21
C GLU A 34 5.15 0.25 15.09
N TYR A 35 4.42 -0.69 14.50
CA TYR A 35 3.40 -1.50 15.19
C TYR A 35 3.86 -2.93 15.53
N GLY A 36 5.01 -3.37 15.01
CA GLY A 36 5.57 -4.70 15.29
C GLY A 36 4.91 -5.87 14.54
N HIS A 37 3.99 -5.60 13.61
CA HIS A 37 3.35 -6.56 12.72
C HIS A 37 2.98 -5.91 11.39
N ASP A 38 2.62 -6.70 10.39
CA ASP A 38 2.20 -6.28 9.04
C ASP A 38 0.78 -6.74 8.65
N ASP A 39 0.01 -7.22 9.64
CA ASP A 39 -1.40 -7.57 9.45
C ASP A 39 -2.24 -6.29 9.25
N ILE A 40 -2.40 -5.86 8.01
CA ILE A 40 -3.14 -4.66 7.61
C ILE A 40 -4.44 -5.10 6.94
N SER A 41 -5.58 -4.72 7.51
CA SER A 41 -6.90 -5.06 6.93
C SER A 41 -7.28 -4.18 5.74
N ASP A 42 -8.10 -4.71 4.84
CA ASP A 42 -8.66 -3.96 3.71
C ASP A 42 -9.43 -2.71 4.18
N THR A 43 -10.12 -2.79 5.33
CA THR A 43 -10.83 -1.64 5.93
C THR A 43 -9.86 -0.52 6.31
N LEU A 44 -8.68 -0.85 6.82
CA LEU A 44 -7.66 0.16 7.12
C LEU A 44 -7.12 0.80 5.84
N VAL A 45 -6.89 0.00 4.79
CA VAL A 45 -6.46 0.50 3.47
C VAL A 45 -7.52 1.44 2.89
N GLU A 46 -8.79 1.04 2.90
CA GLU A 46 -9.91 1.85 2.41
C GLU A 46 -10.08 3.14 3.22
N ALA A 47 -9.89 3.09 4.54
CA ALA A 47 -9.95 4.28 5.38
C ALA A 47 -8.83 5.27 5.07
N ILE A 48 -7.60 4.79 4.82
CA ILE A 48 -6.48 5.63 4.37
C ILE A 48 -6.79 6.30 3.03
N ASP A 49 -7.31 5.52 2.06
CA ASP A 49 -7.64 6.02 0.72
C ASP A 49 -8.78 7.04 0.76
N TYR A 50 -9.86 6.74 1.49
CA TYR A 50 -11.03 7.61 1.62
C TYR A 50 -10.73 8.89 2.39
N ALA A 51 -9.94 8.80 3.45
CA ALA A 51 -9.70 9.93 4.33
C ALA A 51 -8.65 10.91 3.80
N GLY A 52 -8.02 10.61 2.65
CA GLY A 52 -7.14 11.52 1.92
C GLY A 52 -5.85 11.88 2.65
N GLY A 53 -5.53 11.18 3.75
CA GLY A 53 -4.33 11.41 4.55
C GLY A 53 -4.43 10.89 5.99
N PRO A 54 -3.27 10.72 6.66
CA PRO A 54 -3.17 10.11 7.98
C PRO A 54 -3.78 10.94 9.12
N ASP A 55 -4.02 12.24 8.92
CA ASP A 55 -4.49 13.17 9.97
C ASP A 55 -5.88 12.86 10.52
N THR A 56 -6.61 11.96 9.87
CA THR A 56 -7.97 11.54 10.23
C THR A 56 -8.02 10.17 10.89
N LEU A 57 -6.94 9.39 10.82
CA LEU A 57 -6.84 8.06 11.42
C LEU A 57 -6.27 8.19 12.83
N THR A 58 -7.02 7.73 13.82
CA THR A 58 -6.50 7.68 15.20
C THR A 58 -5.65 6.43 15.39
N ALA A 59 -4.67 6.49 16.31
CA ALA A 59 -3.85 5.33 16.67
C ALA A 59 -4.72 4.13 17.10
N SER A 60 -5.84 4.38 17.77
CA SER A 60 -6.81 3.35 18.17
C SER A 60 -7.50 2.67 16.98
N PHE A 61 -7.83 3.43 15.92
CA PHE A 61 -8.43 2.87 14.71
C PHE A 61 -7.41 2.00 13.97
N ILE A 62 -6.15 2.45 13.91
CA ILE A 62 -5.07 1.67 13.33
C ILE A 62 -4.92 0.36 14.11
N GLU A 63 -4.80 0.39 15.43
CA GLU A 63 -4.66 -0.81 16.27
C GLU A 63 -5.88 -1.75 16.24
N GLU A 64 -7.10 -1.23 16.09
CA GLU A 64 -8.31 -2.05 15.92
C GLU A 64 -8.34 -2.78 14.56
N HIS A 65 -7.85 -2.10 13.52
CA HIS A 65 -7.89 -2.59 12.14
C HIS A 65 -6.54 -3.14 11.65
N SER A 66 -5.57 -3.26 12.54
CA SER A 66 -4.29 -3.89 12.31
C SER A 66 -3.80 -4.51 13.61
N GLY A 67 -3.59 -5.82 13.61
CA GLY A 67 -3.24 -6.53 14.84
C GLY A 67 -2.82 -7.94 14.55
N LYS A 68 -1.88 -8.43 15.36
CA LYS A 68 -1.29 -9.78 15.33
C LYS A 68 -2.36 -10.83 15.63
N GLY A 69 -3.18 -11.17 14.64
CA GLY A 69 -4.36 -12.02 14.83
C GLY A 69 -5.51 -11.79 13.86
N ASN A 70 -5.45 -10.80 12.97
CA ASN A 70 -6.33 -10.71 11.81
C ASN A 70 -5.86 -11.70 10.73
N SER A 71 -5.97 -13.00 11.02
CA SER A 71 -5.80 -14.11 10.07
C SER A 71 -7.12 -14.49 9.42
#